data_AF-A0A7L5YQF9-F1
#
_entry.id   AF-A0A7L5YQF9-F1
#
_cell.length_a   1.000
_cell.length_b   1.000
_cell.length_c   1.000
_cell.angle_alpha   90.00
_cell.angle_beta   90.00
_cell.angle_gamma   90.00
#
_symmetry.space_group_name_H-M   'P 1'
#
loop_
_entity.id
_entity.type
_entity.pdbx_description
1 polymer ?
#
loop_
_entity_poly.entity_id
_entity_poly.type
_entity_poly.pdbx_seq_one_letter_code
_entity_poly.pdbx_strand_id
1 'polypeptide(L)' 'MGEWECMECGYVAPGQKRPESCPECESPAEAFEYFEFEEDDFDDFEDIDYDDDDFEDNEALVTQPNAGDD' A
#
# COMPACT_ATOMS: atom_id res chain seq x y z
N MET A 1 -4.50 3.66 15.78
CA MET A 1 -3.32 2.75 15.81
C MET A 1 -2.12 3.50 15.23
N GLY A 2 -0.94 2.90 15.16
CA GLY A 2 0.19 3.56 14.50
C GLY A 2 1.39 2.66 14.29
N GLU A 3 2.35 3.17 13.54
CA GLU A 3 3.56 2.48 13.09
C GLU A 3 4.77 3.41 13.11
N TRP A 4 5.97 2.82 13.12
CA TRP A 4 7.24 3.54 13.07
C TRP A 4 7.96 3.22 11.76
N GLU A 5 8.22 4.24 10.94
CA GLU A 5 8.98 4.09 9.69
C GLU A 5 10.41 4.58 9.88
N CYS A 6 11.39 3.80 9.41
CA CYS A 6 12.79 4.19 9.38
C CYS A 6 13.07 5.10 8.18
N MET A 7 13.37 6.37 8.44
CA MET A 7 13.62 7.40 7.42
C MET A 7 14.93 7.19 6.63
N GLU A 8 15.77 6.24 7.03
CA GLU A 8 17.02 5.89 6.34
C GLU A 8 16.83 4.77 5.30
N CYS A 9 15.90 3.83 5.53
CA CYS A 9 15.77 2.64 4.69
C CYS A 9 14.32 2.23 4.32
N GLY A 10 13.30 2.82 4.95
CA GLY A 10 11.89 2.49 4.73
C GLY A 10 11.36 1.28 5.50
N TYR A 11 12.10 0.74 6.48
CA TYR A 11 11.58 -0.34 7.33
C TYR A 11 10.43 0.16 8.22
N VAL A 12 9.31 -0.57 8.24
CA VAL A 12 8.11 -0.25 9.01
C VAL A 12 7.93 -1.21 10.18
N ALA A 13 7.83 -0.69 11.40
CA ALA A 13 7.54 -1.45 12.61
C ALA A 13 6.13 -1.14 13.15
N PRO A 14 5.25 -2.14 13.35
CA PRO A 14 3.91 -1.90 13.85
C PRO A 14 3.88 -1.55 15.35
N GLY A 15 2.94 -0.69 15.74
CA GLY A 15 2.62 -0.36 17.12
C GLY A 15 3.18 0.97 17.61
N GLN A 16 2.85 1.32 18.86
CA GLN A 16 3.23 2.60 19.49
C GLN A 16 4.66 2.63 20.06
N LYS A 17 5.35 1.49 20.14
CA LYS A 17 6.67 1.43 20.75
C LYS A 17 7.77 1.52 19.69
N ARG A 18 8.56 2.60 19.76
CA ARG A 18 9.73 2.80 18.92
C ARG A 18 10.80 1.71 19.14
N PRO A 19 11.37 1.12 18.07
CA PRO A 19 12.54 0.25 18.16
C PRO A 19 13.77 0.98 18.70
N GLU A 20 14.72 0.23 19.28
CA GLU A 20 16.00 0.78 19.77
C GLU A 20 16.99 1.04 18.62
N SER A 21 16.91 0.23 17.58
CA SER A 21 17.67 0.33 16.33
C SER A 21 16.89 -0.31 15.18
N CYS A 22 17.19 0.08 13.95
CA CYS A 22 16.58 -0.50 12.77
C CYS A 22 17.14 -1.91 12.53
N PRO A 23 16.30 -2.95 12.35
CA PRO A 23 16.77 -4.31 12.09
C PRO A 23 17.33 -4.50 10.68
N GLU A 24 16.96 -3.65 9.72
CA GLU A 24 17.39 -3.76 8.32
C GLU A 24 18.69 -3.00 8.03
N CYS A 25 18.84 -1.77 8.55
CA CYS A 25 19.98 -0.90 8.26
C CYS A 25 20.82 -0.50 9.48
N GLU A 26 20.46 -0.97 10.68
CA GLU A 26 21.16 -0.70 11.94
C GLU A 26 21.19 0.77 12.38
N SER A 27 20.42 1.65 11.72
CA SER A 27 20.26 3.05 12.12
C SER A 27 19.69 3.19 13.54
N PRO A 28 20.04 4.27 14.27
CA PRO A 28 19.58 4.49 15.64
C PRO A 28 18.07 4.75 15.69
N ALA A 29 17.47 4.58 16.88
CA ALA A 29 16.05 4.91 17.14
C ALA A 29 15.63 6.31 16.70
N GLU A 30 16.57 7.27 16.60
CA GLU A 30 16.31 8.64 16.16
C GLU A 30 15.96 8.73 14.67
N ALA A 31 16.31 7.72 13.87
CA ALA A 31 15.95 7.65 12.45
C ALA A 31 14.50 7.21 12.22
N PHE A 32 13.74 6.90 13.27
CA PHE A 32 12.34 6.47 13.17
C PHE A 32 11.37 7.63 13.39
N GLU A 33 10.37 7.72 12.51
CA GLU A 33 9.24 8.65 12.60
C GLU A 33 7.94 7.86 12.84
N TYR A 34 7.04 8.40 13.70
CA TYR A 34 5.78 7.73 14.06
C TYR A 34 4.64 8.23 13.19
N PHE A 35 3.90 7.30 12.60
CA PHE A 35 2.73 7.56 11.80
C PHE A 35 1.50 7.00 12.52
N GLU A 36 0.55 7.88 12.83
CA GLU A 36 -0.73 7.53 13.44
C GLU A 36 -1.77 7.34 12.34
N PHE A 37 -2.55 6.27 12.43
CA PHE A 37 -3.68 5.99 11.55
C PHE A 37 -4.92 5.62 12.37
N GLU A 38 -6.07 6.08 11.93
CA GLU A 38 -7.37 5.75 12.51
C GLU A 38 -7.95 4.56 11.72
N GLU A 39 -8.44 3.53 12.41
CA GLU A 39 -8.99 2.31 11.76
C GLU A 39 -10.34 2.60 11.06
N ASP A 40 -11.02 3.67 11.47
CA ASP A 40 -12.35 4.09 11.01
C ASP A 40 -12.39 4.73 9.60
N ASP A 41 -11.26 4.98 8.94
CA ASP A 41 -11.25 5.55 7.57
C ASP A 41 -11.62 4.51 6.50
N PHE A 42 -11.77 3.23 6.88
CA PHE A 42 -12.13 2.15 5.97
C PHE A 42 -13.64 1.84 5.94
N ASP A 43 -14.41 2.30 6.94
CA ASP A 43 -15.84 2.04 7.03
C ASP A 43 -16.69 2.91 6.06
N ASP A 44 -16.10 3.89 5.37
CA ASP A 44 -16.79 4.69 4.34
C ASP A 44 -16.78 4.03 2.93
N PHE A 45 -16.21 2.82 2.80
CA PHE A 45 -16.31 2.06 1.54
C PHE A 45 -17.63 1.28 1.42
N GLU A 46 -18.42 1.14 2.50
CA GLU A 46 -19.74 0.49 2.42
C GLU A 46 -20.83 1.35 1.76
N ASP A 47 -20.57 2.65 1.55
CA ASP A 47 -21.44 3.58 0.81
C ASP A 47 -20.95 3.82 -0.64
N ILE A 48 -19.94 3.07 -1.11
CA ILE A 48 -19.61 3.07 -2.54
C ILE A 48 -20.62 2.14 -3.25
N ASP A 49 -21.70 2.76 -3.71
CA ASP A 49 -22.63 2.17 -4.67
C ASP A 49 -21.86 1.96 -6.00
N TYR A 50 -20.99 0.96 -6.08
CA TYR A 50 -20.64 0.36 -7.36
C TYR A 50 -21.92 -0.30 -7.85
N ASP A 51 -22.75 0.49 -8.53
CA ASP A 51 -23.81 0.02 -9.42
C ASP A 51 -23.19 -1.09 -10.27
N ASP A 52 -23.62 -2.32 -10.02
CA ASP A 52 -23.23 -3.59 -10.65
C ASP A 52 -23.69 -3.63 -12.12
N ASP A 53 -23.46 -2.56 -12.89
CA ASP A 53 -23.93 -2.38 -14.27
C ASP A 53 -22.86 -1.74 -15.20
N ASP A 54 -21.57 -1.73 -14.82
CA ASP A 54 -20.44 -1.42 -15.73
C ASP A 54 -19.38 -2.55 -15.73
N PHE A 55 -19.84 -3.81 -15.81
CA PHE A 55 -19.00 -4.93 -16.26
C PHE A 55 -19.67 -5.65 -17.43
N GLU A 56 -20.06 -4.89 -18.45
CA GLU A 56 -20.36 -5.42 -19.79
C GLU A 56 -19.63 -4.59 -20.88
N ASP A 57 -18.31 -4.36 -20.76
CA ASP A 57 -17.44 -4.22 -21.95
C ASP A 57 -15.95 -4.32 -21.58
N ASN A 58 -15.43 -5.53 -21.37
CA ASN A 58 -13.99 -5.76 -21.53
C ASN A 58 -13.64 -6.99 -22.39
N GLU A 59 -14.56 -7.38 -23.29
CA GLU A 59 -14.30 -8.39 -24.33
C GLU A 59 -13.65 -7.79 -25.61
N ALA A 60 -12.83 -6.75 -25.51
CA ALA A 60 -12.28 -6.10 -26.70
C ALA A 60 -10.82 -5.63 -26.63
N LEU A 61 -9.91 -6.27 -25.87
CA LEU A 61 -8.47 -5.99 -26.02
C LEU A 61 -7.55 -7.22 -25.84
N VAL A 62 -7.85 -8.35 -26.48
CA VAL A 62 -6.85 -9.44 -26.62
C VAL A 62 -6.83 -10.05 -28.01
N THR A 63 -6.59 -9.25 -29.06
CA THR A 63 -5.97 -9.79 -30.28
C THR A 63 -4.94 -8.82 -30.82
N GLN A 64 -3.69 -8.96 -30.40
CA GLN A 64 -2.55 -8.62 -31.26
C GLN A 64 -2.16 -9.89 -32.02
N PRO A 65 -2.61 -10.11 -33.27
CA PRO A 65 -1.89 -11.03 -34.13
C PRO A 65 -0.54 -10.38 -34.46
N ASN A 66 0.52 -10.92 -33.85
CA ASN A 66 1.90 -10.67 -34.27
C ASN A 66 2.02 -11.01 -35.76
N ALA A 67 2.03 -9.99 -36.62
CA ALA A 67 2.42 -10.13 -38.02
C ALA A 67 3.96 -10.15 -38.07
N GLY A 68 4.53 -11.35 -38.01
CA GLY A 68 5.92 -11.62 -38.35
C GLY A 68 6.07 -11.86 -39.86
N ASP A 69 7.07 -11.17 -40.43
CA ASP A 69 8.08 -11.65 -41.38
C ASP A 69 7.68 -12.68 -42.48
N ASP A 70 7.49 -12.19 -43.71
CA ASP A 70 8.19 -12.57 -44.96
C ASP A 70 7.65 -11.74 -46.15
#